data_AF-A0A7S1F8N2-F1
#
_entry.id   AF-A0A7S1F8N2-F1
#
_cell.length_a   1.000
_cell.length_b   1.000
_cell.length_c   1.000
_cell.angle_alpha   90.00
_cell.angle_beta   90.00
_cell.angle_gamma   90.00
#
_symmetry.space_group_name_H-M   'P 1'
#
loop_
_entity.id
_entity.type
_entity.pdbx_description
1 polymer ?
#
loop_
_entity_poly.entity_id
_entity_poly.type
_entity_poly.pdbx_seq_one_letter_code
_entity_poly.pdbx_strand_id
1 'polypeptide(L)'
;MCSSKEAWGDFLFVPRSPPRRLARTFERVAFLDSHSAQGVLPEVRPRCRGSGVVRADGCRRGVSVRPHQDALAAAVSAGAAAVAAVATGHADAGLGAAGAAGLLKLGMMIPPPPVPNERNEQQNREREDDGLVNLLLPGFDSSTFIWRISVLQVAEYLGSVLLGNVAGAPKICSLYLLGASWGPSIASGAFWRLLFPMTLHANAMHIFFNVFFQLRIGLGMEKQFGRRKFCLMYIFAGFLGNLLSVVADPMKIAVGASTSGFGLLGVWMAEILLTWELLGESRPRLFLWFAFMLLNCVLMSTLSPSVDFVGHFGGALAGLLIGILLADMSEEHRPAWYDKAKQTAKQMTMILLTACLLKAVPFGPSGPMPYCGSLMHPRQLPF
;
A
#
# COMPACT_ATOMS: atom_id res chain seq x y z
N MET A 1 16.00 19.41 -10.96
CA MET A 1 14.65 18.83 -11.01
C MET A 1 14.80 17.32 -11.14
N CYS A 2 14.71 16.60 -10.00
CA CYS A 2 14.68 15.14 -10.00
C CYS A 2 13.38 14.67 -10.65
N SER A 3 13.50 13.65 -11.49
CA SER A 3 12.40 13.00 -12.19
C SER A 3 11.43 12.36 -11.17
N SER A 4 10.13 12.57 -11.36
CA SER A 4 9.04 11.98 -10.54
C SER A 4 9.08 10.45 -10.47
N LYS A 5 9.88 9.79 -11.32
CA LYS A 5 10.15 8.34 -11.27
C LYS A 5 10.99 7.92 -10.06
N GLU A 6 11.81 8.80 -9.49
CA GLU A 6 12.69 8.49 -8.35
C GLU A 6 12.00 8.66 -7.00
N ALA A 7 11.06 9.60 -6.89
CA ALA A 7 10.42 9.91 -5.61
C ALA A 7 9.66 8.72 -5.00
N TRP A 8 9.18 7.78 -5.83
CA TRP A 8 8.32 6.67 -5.37
C TRP A 8 8.90 5.26 -5.50
N GLY A 9 9.97 5.09 -6.28
CA GLY A 9 10.71 3.82 -6.36
C GLY A 9 11.37 3.45 -5.02
N ASP A 10 11.68 4.45 -4.20
CA ASP A 10 12.37 4.29 -2.91
C ASP A 10 11.46 3.82 -1.75
N PHE A 11 10.13 3.81 -1.93
CA PHE A 11 9.20 3.49 -0.84
C PHE A 11 8.82 2.01 -0.77
N LEU A 12 9.09 1.24 -1.83
CA LEU A 12 8.74 -0.18 -1.95
C LEU A 12 9.89 -0.95 -2.61
N PHE A 13 11.12 -0.86 -2.11
CA PHE A 13 12.18 -1.75 -2.60
C PHE A 13 13.26 -2.08 -1.56
N VAL A 14 13.36 -3.38 -1.25
CA VAL A 14 14.64 -4.09 -1.15
C VAL A 14 14.80 -4.86 -2.47
N PRO A 15 15.85 -4.61 -3.27
CA PRO A 15 16.10 -5.43 -4.46
C PRO A 15 16.44 -6.85 -4.01
N ARG A 16 15.73 -7.85 -4.53
CA ARG A 16 16.33 -9.18 -4.65
C ARG A 16 17.21 -9.17 -5.88
N SER A 17 18.43 -9.68 -5.71
CA SER A 17 19.31 -10.06 -6.81
C SER A 17 18.55 -10.96 -7.80
N PRO A 18 18.76 -10.78 -9.12
CA PRO A 18 18.08 -11.58 -10.13
C PRO A 18 18.47 -13.06 -9.97
N PRO A 19 17.62 -14.01 -10.39
CA PRO A 19 17.94 -15.43 -10.31
C PRO A 19 19.24 -15.71 -11.07
N ARG A 20 20.22 -16.30 -10.38
CA ARG A 20 21.47 -16.79 -11.00
C ARG A 20 21.11 -17.86 -12.03
N ARG A 21 20.93 -17.44 -13.27
CA ARG A 21 20.95 -18.30 -14.46
C ARG A 21 21.68 -17.57 -15.58
N LEU A 22 22.99 -17.39 -15.38
CA LEU A 22 24.04 -17.23 -16.41
C LEU A 22 25.37 -16.90 -15.69
N ALA A 23 25.87 -17.87 -14.93
CA ALA A 23 27.30 -17.96 -14.64
C ALA A 23 27.80 -19.17 -15.44
N ARG A 24 28.30 -18.89 -16.67
CA ARG A 24 29.22 -19.71 -17.48
C ARG A 24 29.28 -19.13 -18.89
N THR A 25 30.08 -18.08 -19.06
CA THR A 25 30.86 -17.77 -20.28
C THR A 25 31.59 -16.47 -19.99
N PHE A 26 32.79 -16.58 -19.40
CA PHE A 26 33.97 -15.74 -19.66
C PHE A 26 35.09 -16.26 -18.77
N GLU A 27 35.46 -17.52 -19.02
CA GLU A 27 36.77 -18.04 -18.70
C GLU A 27 37.27 -18.68 -20.00
N ARG A 28 38.52 -18.36 -20.35
CA ARG A 28 39.32 -18.77 -21.52
C ARG A 28 39.34 -17.80 -22.70
N VAL A 29 40.55 -17.25 -22.86
CA VAL A 29 41.28 -16.66 -24.00
C VAL A 29 41.77 -15.28 -23.55
N ALA A 30 43.05 -15.02 -23.28
CA ALA A 30 44.27 -15.59 -23.82
C ALA A 30 45.42 -15.59 -22.78
N PHE A 31 46.24 -16.63 -22.88
CA PHE A 31 47.60 -16.70 -22.36
C PHE A 31 48.49 -17.04 -23.57
N LEU A 32 49.71 -16.49 -23.60
CA LEU A 32 50.77 -16.57 -24.65
C LEU A 32 50.61 -15.50 -25.75
N ASP A 33 51.60 -14.68 -26.14
CA ASP A 33 53.06 -14.80 -26.04
C ASP A 33 53.81 -13.44 -25.99
N SER A 34 55.10 -13.54 -25.66
CA SER A 34 56.18 -12.56 -25.47
C SER A 34 56.54 -11.60 -26.61
N HIS A 35 56.93 -10.34 -26.29
CA HIS A 35 58.29 -9.78 -26.44
C HIS A 35 58.38 -8.24 -26.28
N SER A 36 59.34 -7.81 -25.46
CA SER A 36 60.17 -6.59 -25.49
C SER A 36 59.66 -5.30 -26.19
N ALA A 37 59.52 -4.21 -25.40
CA ALA A 37 60.07 -2.89 -25.75
C ALA A 37 60.04 -1.94 -24.53
N GLN A 38 61.14 -1.22 -24.34
CA GLN A 38 61.41 -0.21 -23.31
C GLN A 38 60.59 1.08 -23.53
N GLY A 39 60.31 1.85 -22.47
CA GLY A 39 59.81 3.22 -22.62
C GLY A 39 59.21 3.91 -21.38
N VAL A 40 60.08 4.43 -20.51
CA VAL A 40 60.05 5.76 -19.84
C VAL A 40 58.75 6.32 -19.20
N LEU A 41 58.86 6.53 -17.87
CA LEU A 41 58.07 7.31 -16.87
C LEU A 41 57.74 8.80 -17.26
N PRO A 42 56.99 9.63 -16.47
CA PRO A 42 56.64 9.50 -15.04
C PRO A 42 55.23 9.90 -14.55
N GLU A 43 54.96 9.37 -13.37
CA GLU A 43 53.95 9.72 -12.36
C GLU A 43 54.19 11.12 -11.73
N VAL A 44 53.14 11.93 -11.57
CA VAL A 44 53.19 13.22 -10.86
C VAL A 44 52.44 13.11 -9.52
N ARG A 45 53.17 13.18 -8.40
CA ARG A 45 52.64 13.42 -7.05
C ARG A 45 52.72 14.91 -6.71
N PRO A 46 51.73 15.53 -6.03
CA PRO A 46 51.93 16.83 -5.41
C PRO A 46 52.62 16.70 -4.04
N ARG A 47 53.70 17.46 -3.86
CA ARG A 47 54.38 17.72 -2.59
C ARG A 47 53.59 18.76 -1.78
N CYS A 48 53.38 18.50 -0.49
CA CYS A 48 53.12 19.54 0.51
C CYS A 48 54.45 20.08 1.06
N ARG A 49 54.61 21.42 1.10
CA ARG A 49 55.61 22.13 1.93
C ARG A 49 55.07 23.51 2.29
N GLY A 50 55.24 23.90 3.56
CA GLY A 50 55.11 25.29 4.00
C GLY A 50 54.57 25.47 5.42
N SER A 51 55.48 25.54 6.39
CA SER A 51 55.30 25.83 7.81
C SER A 51 55.03 27.31 8.10
N GLY A 52 54.16 27.62 9.07
CA GLY A 52 54.03 28.93 9.71
C GLY A 52 52.85 28.99 10.69
N VAL A 53 53.14 29.26 11.97
CA VAL A 53 52.15 29.41 13.06
C VAL A 53 51.91 30.90 13.31
N VAL A 54 50.66 31.38 13.12
CA VAL A 54 49.99 32.45 13.90
C VAL A 54 48.46 32.28 13.74
N ARG A 55 47.71 32.34 14.85
CA ARG A 55 46.23 32.35 14.91
C ARG A 55 45.68 33.74 14.56
N ALA A 56 44.58 33.78 13.79
CA ALA A 56 43.30 34.45 14.08
C ALA A 56 42.58 34.84 12.77
N ASP A 57 41.30 34.46 12.71
CA ASP A 57 40.21 35.02 11.91
C ASP A 57 40.21 34.99 10.37
N GLY A 58 39.14 34.42 9.82
CA GLY A 58 38.56 34.90 8.56
C GLY A 58 38.62 33.95 7.36
N CYS A 59 37.84 32.85 7.38
CA CYS A 59 37.18 32.39 6.15
C CYS A 59 35.97 31.50 6.46
N ARG A 60 34.83 32.14 6.73
CA ARG A 60 33.52 31.51 6.60
C ARG A 60 33.20 31.36 5.11
N ARG A 61 33.07 30.13 4.63
CA ARG A 61 32.09 29.80 3.57
C ARG A 61 31.02 28.94 4.21
N GLY A 62 29.98 29.62 4.70
CA GLY A 62 28.76 28.96 5.14
C GLY A 62 28.03 28.42 3.92
N VAL A 63 27.92 27.10 3.81
CA VAL A 63 26.84 26.47 3.05
C VAL A 63 25.72 26.24 4.07
N SER A 64 24.72 27.11 4.02
CA SER A 64 23.48 26.94 4.77
C SER A 64 22.75 25.73 4.21
N VAL A 65 22.63 24.66 5.00
CA VAL A 65 21.75 23.53 4.73
C VAL A 65 20.63 23.55 5.76
N ARG A 66 19.49 24.13 5.38
CA ARG A 66 18.10 23.88 5.82
C ARG A 66 17.21 24.93 5.10
N PRO A 67 15.98 24.59 4.66
CA PRO A 67 15.04 23.78 5.43
C PRO A 67 14.28 22.70 4.62
N HIS A 68 14.29 21.47 5.13
CA HIS A 68 13.30 20.42 4.78
C HIS A 68 12.29 20.17 5.93
N GLN A 69 12.39 20.93 7.03
CA GLN A 69 11.50 20.79 8.19
C GLN A 69 10.21 21.62 8.05
N ASP A 70 10.25 22.75 7.35
CA ASP A 70 9.09 23.65 7.21
C ASP A 70 8.04 23.10 6.23
N ALA A 71 8.49 22.37 5.19
CA ALA A 71 7.59 21.70 4.24
C ALA A 71 6.81 20.54 4.88
N LEU A 72 7.43 19.84 5.83
CA LEU A 72 6.78 18.74 6.57
C LEU A 72 5.77 19.29 7.58
N ALA A 73 6.09 20.41 8.25
CA ALA A 73 5.17 21.11 9.14
C ALA A 73 3.96 21.68 8.37
N ALA A 74 4.17 22.19 7.15
CA ALA A 74 3.10 22.68 6.27
C ALA A 74 2.18 21.55 5.77
N ALA A 75 2.73 20.36 5.47
CA ALA A 75 1.93 19.20 5.05
C ALA A 75 1.11 18.59 6.20
N VAL A 76 1.68 18.55 7.41
CA VAL A 76 0.98 18.05 8.62
C VAL A 76 -0.14 18.99 9.05
N SER A 77 0.05 20.30 8.92
CA SER A 77 -0.98 21.29 9.22
C SER A 77 -2.10 21.33 8.16
N ALA A 78 -1.78 21.12 6.87
CA ALA A 78 -2.78 20.98 5.82
C ALA A 78 -3.63 19.70 5.96
N GLY A 79 -3.02 18.58 6.36
CA GLY A 79 -3.73 17.33 6.65
C GLY A 79 -4.64 17.42 7.87
N ALA A 80 -4.19 18.06 8.95
CA ALA A 80 -5.00 18.29 10.15
C ALA A 80 -6.19 19.24 9.88
N ALA A 81 -5.99 20.28 9.05
CA ALA A 81 -7.05 21.22 8.67
C ALA A 81 -8.12 20.57 7.79
N ALA A 82 -7.74 19.68 6.85
CA ALA A 82 -8.68 18.95 6.01
C ALA A 82 -9.54 17.97 6.83
N VAL A 83 -8.94 17.30 7.84
CA VAL A 83 -9.67 16.40 8.75
C VAL A 83 -10.61 17.18 9.68
N ALA A 84 -10.20 18.38 10.13
CA ALA A 84 -11.05 19.26 10.94
C ALA A 84 -12.23 19.85 10.15
N ALA A 85 -12.04 20.20 8.87
CA ALA A 85 -13.09 20.74 8.01
C ALA A 85 -14.18 19.70 7.66
N VAL A 86 -13.80 18.44 7.52
CA VAL A 86 -14.74 17.32 7.30
C VAL A 86 -15.52 16.98 8.58
N ALA A 87 -14.94 17.22 9.76
CA ALA A 87 -15.58 16.93 11.04
C ALA A 87 -16.61 18.00 11.49
N THR A 88 -16.58 19.23 10.94
CA THR A 88 -17.43 20.35 11.41
C THR A 88 -18.51 20.80 10.44
N GLY A 89 -18.67 20.15 9.29
CA GLY A 89 -19.86 20.30 8.43
C GLY A 89 -20.13 21.73 7.96
N HIS A 90 -19.11 22.52 7.63
CA HIS A 90 -19.26 23.85 7.03
C HIS A 90 -18.54 23.90 5.68
N ALA A 91 -19.30 23.68 4.62
CA ALA A 91 -18.89 24.00 3.26
C ALA A 91 -19.67 25.24 2.83
N ASP A 92 -19.03 26.41 2.81
CA ASP A 92 -19.36 27.54 1.94
C ASP A 92 -18.33 28.66 2.12
N ALA A 93 -17.59 28.97 1.04
CA ALA A 93 -17.19 30.32 0.65
C ALA A 93 -16.16 30.23 -0.51
N GLY A 94 -16.57 30.71 -1.68
CA GLY A 94 -15.71 30.83 -2.84
C GLY A 94 -14.58 31.85 -2.67
N LEU A 95 -13.42 31.57 -3.28
CA LEU A 95 -12.40 32.57 -3.52
C LEU A 95 -12.46 33.00 -4.99
N GLY A 96 -12.97 34.22 -5.16
CA GLY A 96 -12.96 34.96 -6.41
C GLY A 96 -11.57 35.44 -6.81
N ALA A 97 -11.42 35.63 -8.10
CA ALA A 97 -10.29 36.23 -8.78
C ALA A 97 -10.03 37.66 -8.28
N ALA A 98 -8.95 37.87 -7.53
CA ALA A 98 -8.34 39.19 -7.31
C ALA A 98 -6.93 39.03 -6.74
N GLY A 99 -5.93 38.91 -7.62
CA GLY A 99 -4.53 38.83 -7.20
C GLY A 99 -3.50 38.93 -8.32
N ALA A 100 -3.91 39.44 -9.50
CA ALA A 100 -3.04 39.56 -10.67
C ALA A 100 -3.18 40.97 -11.27
N ALA A 101 -2.78 42.00 -10.53
CA ALA A 101 -2.65 43.35 -11.06
C ALA A 101 -1.67 44.15 -10.21
N GLY A 102 -0.38 44.05 -10.52
CA GLY A 102 0.61 44.87 -9.83
C GLY A 102 2.05 44.45 -10.06
N LEU A 103 2.48 44.31 -11.31
CA LEU A 103 3.90 44.28 -11.71
C LEU A 103 4.00 44.49 -13.22
N LEU A 104 3.90 45.74 -13.65
CA LEU A 104 4.15 46.14 -15.04
C LEU A 104 4.86 47.49 -15.04
N LYS A 105 6.20 47.45 -14.93
CA LYS A 105 7.12 48.50 -15.40
C LYS A 105 8.57 48.06 -15.19
N LEU A 106 9.09 47.30 -16.16
CA LEU A 106 10.50 47.35 -16.58
C LEU A 106 10.56 46.65 -17.94
N GLY A 107 10.83 47.44 -18.98
CA GLY A 107 10.96 46.95 -20.34
C GLY A 107 12.17 46.03 -20.45
N MET A 108 11.91 44.73 -20.47
CA MET A 108 12.81 43.75 -21.04
C MET A 108 12.03 43.06 -22.16
N MET A 109 12.53 43.16 -23.39
CA MET A 109 12.07 42.34 -24.51
C MET A 109 12.31 40.87 -24.13
N ILE A 110 11.29 40.21 -23.62
CA ILE A 110 11.25 38.75 -23.55
C ILE A 110 11.04 38.30 -25.00
N PRO A 111 11.98 37.53 -25.60
CA PRO A 111 11.74 36.95 -26.92
C PRO A 111 10.45 36.13 -26.87
N PRO A 112 9.63 36.09 -27.94
CA PRO A 112 8.40 35.31 -27.93
C PRO A 112 8.73 33.87 -27.54
N PRO A 113 7.91 33.23 -26.69
CA PRO A 113 8.13 31.83 -26.35
C PRO A 113 8.21 31.04 -27.67
N PRO A 114 9.17 30.11 -27.80
CA PRO A 114 9.32 29.32 -29.01
C PRO A 114 7.97 28.64 -29.31
N VAL A 115 7.53 28.73 -30.56
CA VAL A 115 6.29 28.10 -31.03
C VAL A 115 6.29 26.64 -30.56
N PRO A 116 5.31 26.20 -29.75
CA PRO A 116 5.32 24.85 -29.24
C PRO A 116 5.26 23.86 -30.40
N ASN A 117 6.25 22.99 -30.48
CA ASN A 117 6.20 21.86 -31.38
C ASN A 117 5.08 20.94 -30.86
N GLU A 118 4.00 20.75 -31.62
CA GLU A 118 2.86 19.90 -31.24
C GLU A 118 3.31 18.51 -30.76
N ARG A 119 4.42 17.98 -31.33
CA ARG A 119 5.03 16.72 -30.91
C ARG A 119 5.65 16.78 -29.51
N ASN A 120 6.22 17.92 -29.10
CA ASN A 120 6.76 18.12 -27.75
C ASN A 120 5.62 18.34 -26.73
N GLU A 121 4.53 18.99 -27.12
CA GLU A 121 3.35 19.10 -26.26
C GLU A 121 2.66 17.75 -26.07
N GLN A 122 2.52 16.94 -27.12
CA GLN A 122 2.04 15.56 -27.01
C GLN A 122 2.94 14.72 -26.12
N GLN A 123 4.27 14.75 -26.32
CA GLN A 123 5.21 14.01 -25.48
C GLN A 123 5.23 14.47 -24.02
N ASN A 124 5.02 15.78 -23.77
CA ASN A 124 4.91 16.30 -22.41
C ASN A 124 3.58 15.90 -21.75
N ARG A 125 2.46 15.93 -22.49
CA ARG A 125 1.16 15.46 -22.00
C ARG A 125 1.19 13.96 -21.72
N GLU A 126 1.75 13.16 -22.62
CA GLU A 126 1.95 11.71 -22.41
C GLU A 126 2.85 11.44 -21.18
N ARG A 127 3.92 12.22 -20.98
CA ARG A 127 4.77 12.12 -19.78
C ARG A 127 4.07 12.55 -18.48
N GLU A 128 3.23 13.58 -18.53
CA GLU A 128 2.48 14.08 -17.38
C GLU A 128 1.35 13.11 -17.01
N ASP A 129 0.64 12.57 -18.00
CA ASP A 129 -0.37 11.52 -17.83
C ASP A 129 0.25 10.24 -17.27
N ASP A 130 1.41 9.82 -17.79
CA ASP A 130 2.21 8.73 -17.22
C ASP A 130 2.64 9.04 -15.78
N GLY A 131 2.94 10.31 -15.47
CA GLY A 131 3.36 10.76 -14.15
C GLY A 131 2.24 10.64 -13.11
N LEU A 132 1.04 11.11 -13.44
CA LEU A 132 -0.13 11.06 -12.56
C LEU A 132 -0.63 9.63 -12.36
N VAL A 133 -0.69 8.83 -13.44
CA VAL A 133 -1.09 7.42 -13.37
C VAL A 133 -0.09 6.63 -12.55
N ASN A 134 1.22 6.82 -12.72
CA ASN A 134 2.22 6.13 -11.90
C ASN A 134 2.25 6.62 -10.44
N LEU A 135 1.84 7.87 -10.18
CA LEU A 135 1.69 8.40 -8.82
C LEU A 135 0.52 7.74 -8.08
N LEU A 136 -0.63 7.60 -8.74
CA LEU A 136 -1.84 7.04 -8.17
C LEU A 136 -1.84 5.49 -8.18
N LEU A 137 -1.35 4.89 -9.26
CA LEU A 137 -1.37 3.46 -9.56
C LEU A 137 0.03 2.98 -10.00
N PRO A 138 0.97 2.83 -9.04
CA PRO A 138 2.35 2.49 -9.37
C PRO A 138 2.45 1.09 -10.00
N GLY A 139 3.01 1.00 -11.21
CA GLY A 139 3.25 -0.28 -11.88
C GLY A 139 1.97 -0.98 -12.36
N PHE A 140 0.94 -0.20 -12.71
CA PHE A 140 -0.32 -0.69 -13.24
C PHE A 140 -0.14 -1.68 -14.41
N ASP A 141 -0.74 -2.85 -14.26
CA ASP A 141 -0.95 -3.81 -15.34
C ASP A 141 -2.32 -4.48 -15.11
N SER A 142 -3.17 -4.45 -16.14
CA SER A 142 -4.50 -5.09 -16.12
C SER A 142 -4.48 -6.60 -15.85
N SER A 143 -3.31 -7.24 -16.03
CA SER A 143 -3.11 -8.65 -15.74
C SER A 143 -2.90 -8.96 -14.25
N THR A 144 -2.68 -7.93 -13.41
CA THR A 144 -2.50 -8.08 -11.97
C THR A 144 -3.76 -8.60 -11.28
N PHE A 145 -3.57 -9.44 -10.27
CA PHE A 145 -4.63 -9.96 -9.42
C PHE A 145 -5.33 -8.83 -8.66
N ILE A 146 -4.57 -7.89 -8.08
CA ILE A 146 -5.15 -6.80 -7.28
C ILE A 146 -6.06 -5.89 -8.12
N TRP A 147 -5.72 -5.66 -9.39
CA TRP A 147 -6.58 -4.91 -10.29
C TRP A 147 -7.87 -5.67 -10.58
N ARG A 148 -7.77 -6.97 -10.91
CA ARG A 148 -8.93 -7.80 -11.25
C ARG A 148 -9.90 -7.94 -10.09
N ILE A 149 -9.41 -8.14 -8.87
CA ILE A 149 -10.27 -8.19 -7.68
C ILE A 149 -10.90 -6.82 -7.38
N SER A 150 -10.20 -5.70 -7.65
CA SER A 150 -10.79 -4.35 -7.55
C SER A 150 -11.95 -4.15 -8.52
N VAL A 151 -11.78 -4.57 -9.77
CA VAL A 151 -12.86 -4.49 -10.79
C VAL A 151 -14.04 -5.37 -10.36
N LEU A 152 -13.79 -6.58 -9.86
CA LEU A 152 -14.85 -7.45 -9.34
C LEU A 152 -15.60 -6.79 -8.18
N GLN A 153 -14.90 -6.16 -7.24
CA GLN A 153 -15.51 -5.45 -6.11
C GLN A 153 -16.41 -4.30 -6.56
N VAL A 154 -15.99 -3.53 -7.57
CA VAL A 154 -16.81 -2.47 -8.15
C VAL A 154 -18.05 -3.06 -8.83
N ALA A 155 -17.90 -4.15 -9.59
CA ALA A 155 -19.02 -4.83 -10.22
C ALA A 155 -20.02 -5.39 -9.20
N GLU A 156 -19.53 -6.05 -8.14
CA GLU A 156 -20.34 -6.58 -7.03
C GLU A 156 -21.06 -5.46 -6.27
N TYR A 157 -20.39 -4.33 -6.02
CA TYR A 157 -21.04 -3.17 -5.41
C TYR A 157 -22.20 -2.67 -6.27
N LEU A 158 -21.98 -2.45 -7.57
CA LEU A 158 -23.05 -2.04 -8.48
C LEU A 158 -24.18 -3.07 -8.54
N GLY A 159 -23.86 -4.37 -8.65
CA GLY A 159 -24.84 -5.46 -8.61
C GLY A 159 -25.68 -5.46 -7.32
N SER A 160 -25.04 -5.27 -6.18
CA SER A 160 -25.72 -5.22 -4.87
C SER A 160 -26.65 -4.01 -4.72
N VAL A 161 -26.28 -2.86 -5.28
CA VAL A 161 -27.13 -1.65 -5.34
C VAL A 161 -28.34 -1.87 -6.27
N LEU A 162 -28.12 -2.53 -7.42
CA LEU A 162 -29.19 -2.85 -8.38
C LEU A 162 -30.20 -3.85 -7.82
N LEU A 163 -29.74 -4.85 -7.05
CA LEU A 163 -30.63 -5.81 -6.37
C LEU A 163 -31.52 -5.13 -5.31
N GLY A 164 -31.01 -4.07 -4.68
CA GLY A 164 -31.80 -3.24 -3.78
C GLY A 164 -30.93 -2.28 -3.00
N ASN A 165 -31.33 -1.02 -2.96
CA ASN A 165 -30.59 0.04 -2.28
C ASN A 165 -31.47 0.96 -1.42
N VAL A 166 -30.81 1.71 -0.55
CA VAL A 166 -31.35 2.86 0.19
C VAL A 166 -30.33 3.98 0.02
N ALA A 167 -30.74 5.09 -0.61
CA ALA A 167 -29.86 6.24 -0.87
C ALA A 167 -28.52 5.86 -1.55
N GLY A 168 -28.55 4.91 -2.49
CA GLY A 168 -27.35 4.46 -3.22
C GLY A 168 -26.45 3.48 -2.47
N ALA A 169 -26.78 3.10 -1.23
CA ALA A 169 -26.11 2.03 -0.48
C ALA A 169 -26.89 0.71 -0.59
N PRO A 170 -26.23 -0.45 -0.74
CA PRO A 170 -26.90 -1.75 -0.80
C PRO A 170 -27.72 -2.04 0.46
N LYS A 171 -28.92 -2.62 0.30
CA LYS A 171 -29.69 -3.14 1.42
C LYS A 171 -28.94 -4.30 2.08
N ILE A 172 -29.09 -4.44 3.40
CA ILE A 172 -28.49 -5.52 4.18
C ILE A 172 -28.81 -6.90 3.60
N CYS A 173 -30.06 -7.12 3.18
CA CYS A 173 -30.46 -8.38 2.58
C CYS A 173 -29.83 -8.64 1.20
N SER A 174 -29.57 -7.60 0.39
CA SER A 174 -28.81 -7.76 -0.87
C SER A 174 -27.41 -8.28 -0.57
N LEU A 175 -26.72 -7.67 0.41
CA LEU A 175 -25.39 -8.10 0.86
C LEU A 175 -25.42 -9.52 1.44
N TYR A 176 -26.43 -9.84 2.26
CA TYR A 176 -26.59 -11.17 2.84
C TYR A 176 -26.78 -12.25 1.77
N LEU A 177 -27.59 -12.00 0.74
CA LEU A 177 -27.81 -12.93 -0.38
C LEU A 177 -26.54 -13.14 -1.20
N LEU A 178 -25.74 -12.09 -1.39
CA LEU A 178 -24.47 -12.15 -2.12
C LEU A 178 -23.31 -12.76 -1.30
N GLY A 179 -23.53 -13.10 -0.04
CA GLY A 179 -22.54 -13.84 0.78
C GLY A 179 -21.80 -13.00 1.81
N ALA A 180 -22.38 -11.90 2.30
CA ALA A 180 -21.86 -11.20 3.46
C ALA A 180 -21.66 -12.13 4.66
N SER A 181 -20.73 -11.77 5.53
CA SER A 181 -20.38 -12.58 6.70
C SER A 181 -21.55 -12.60 7.67
N TRP A 182 -21.90 -13.80 8.16
CA TRP A 182 -22.93 -13.98 9.17
C TRP A 182 -22.66 -15.24 9.98
N GLY A 183 -22.41 -15.09 11.27
CA GLY A 183 -22.02 -16.18 12.17
C GLY A 183 -22.99 -17.36 12.13
N PRO A 184 -24.31 -17.15 12.29
CA PRO A 184 -25.30 -18.21 12.17
C PRO A 184 -25.27 -19.01 10.88
N SER A 185 -25.07 -18.35 9.75
CA SER A 185 -24.96 -19.04 8.46
C SER A 185 -23.68 -19.86 8.38
N ILE A 186 -22.57 -19.33 8.90
CA ILE A 186 -21.27 -20.01 8.92
C ILE A 186 -21.32 -21.25 9.81
N ALA A 187 -21.91 -21.15 11.00
CA ALA A 187 -22.16 -22.28 11.89
C ALA A 187 -23.05 -23.36 11.25
N SER A 188 -23.98 -22.94 10.38
CA SER A 188 -24.85 -23.83 9.60
C SER A 188 -24.21 -24.38 8.31
N GLY A 189 -22.91 -24.15 8.09
CA GLY A 189 -22.15 -24.73 6.97
C GLY A 189 -21.91 -23.81 5.77
N ALA A 190 -22.35 -22.55 5.81
CA ALA A 190 -22.13 -21.59 4.71
C ALA A 190 -20.72 -20.96 4.75
N PHE A 191 -19.67 -21.80 4.68
CA PHE A 191 -18.27 -21.38 4.87
C PHE A 191 -17.76 -20.37 3.82
N TRP A 192 -18.37 -20.30 2.64
CA TRP A 192 -18.05 -19.29 1.63
C TRP A 192 -18.26 -17.85 2.13
N ARG A 193 -19.09 -17.65 3.17
CA ARG A 193 -19.29 -16.38 3.87
C ARG A 193 -18.07 -15.93 4.69
N LEU A 194 -16.98 -16.69 4.70
CA LEU A 194 -15.67 -16.24 5.20
C LEU A 194 -14.80 -15.63 4.09
N LEU A 195 -15.11 -15.88 2.81
CA LEU A 195 -14.34 -15.40 1.65
C LEU A 195 -15.07 -14.30 0.87
N PHE A 196 -16.33 -14.52 0.52
CA PHE A 196 -17.13 -13.56 -0.27
C PHE A 196 -17.31 -12.18 0.36
N PRO A 197 -17.27 -11.98 1.70
CA PRO A 197 -17.33 -10.63 2.25
C PRO A 197 -16.23 -9.71 1.72
N MET A 198 -15.09 -10.26 1.31
CA MET A 198 -13.95 -9.52 0.75
C MET A 198 -14.28 -8.79 -0.57
N THR A 199 -15.37 -9.17 -1.26
CA THR A 199 -15.79 -8.52 -2.51
C THR A 199 -16.93 -7.52 -2.33
N LEU A 200 -17.65 -7.60 -1.21
CA LEU A 200 -18.85 -6.82 -0.94
C LEU A 200 -18.53 -5.52 -0.19
N HIS A 201 -19.34 -4.48 -0.38
CA HIS A 201 -19.13 -3.18 0.27
C HIS A 201 -20.46 -2.54 0.69
N ALA A 202 -20.44 -1.88 1.85
CA ALA A 202 -21.65 -1.34 2.47
C ALA A 202 -22.13 0.00 1.89
N ASN A 203 -21.23 0.79 1.27
CA ASN A 203 -21.55 2.10 0.70
C ASN A 203 -20.42 2.59 -0.23
N ALA A 204 -20.66 3.69 -0.94
CA ALA A 204 -19.74 4.24 -1.94
C ALA A 204 -18.38 4.67 -1.35
N MET A 205 -18.39 5.34 -0.19
CA MET A 205 -17.15 5.74 0.48
C MET A 205 -16.35 4.53 0.95
N HIS A 206 -17.04 3.50 1.45
CA HIS A 206 -16.44 2.26 1.89
C HIS A 206 -15.70 1.54 0.75
N ILE A 207 -16.33 1.38 -0.43
CA ILE A 207 -15.64 0.79 -1.59
C ILE A 207 -14.51 1.69 -2.11
N PHE A 208 -14.73 3.00 -2.18
CA PHE A 208 -13.72 3.94 -2.65
C PHE A 208 -12.41 3.82 -1.87
N PHE A 209 -12.48 3.91 -0.54
CA PHE A 209 -11.27 3.83 0.29
C PHE A 209 -10.62 2.45 0.26
N ASN A 210 -11.40 1.36 0.20
CA ASN A 210 -10.85 0.01 0.10
C ASN A 210 -10.09 -0.20 -1.21
N VAL A 211 -10.72 0.14 -2.34
CA VAL A 211 -10.12 -0.02 -3.67
C VAL A 211 -8.91 0.88 -3.82
N PHE A 212 -9.01 2.15 -3.39
CA PHE A 212 -7.87 3.07 -3.41
C PHE A 212 -6.69 2.54 -2.59
N PHE A 213 -6.93 2.17 -1.33
CA PHE A 213 -5.90 1.68 -0.43
C PHE A 213 -5.25 0.39 -0.94
N GLN A 214 -6.06 -0.59 -1.36
CA GLN A 214 -5.53 -1.89 -1.80
C GLN A 214 -4.77 -1.77 -3.12
N LEU A 215 -5.17 -0.90 -4.05
CA LEU A 215 -4.41 -0.68 -5.29
C LEU A 215 -3.10 0.02 -4.99
N ARG A 216 -3.11 1.01 -4.09
CA ARG A 216 -1.93 1.79 -3.73
C ARG A 216 -0.81 0.95 -3.15
N ILE A 217 -1.15 -0.05 -2.32
CA ILE A 217 -0.19 -0.94 -1.67
C ILE A 217 0.00 -2.23 -2.49
N GLY A 218 -1.10 -2.82 -2.94
CA GLY A 218 -1.12 -4.15 -3.53
C GLY A 218 -0.47 -4.24 -4.91
N LEU A 219 -0.49 -3.20 -5.75
CA LEU A 219 0.17 -3.25 -7.06
C LEU A 219 1.69 -3.44 -6.92
N GLY A 220 2.32 -2.67 -6.02
CA GLY A 220 3.74 -2.78 -5.73
C GLY A 220 4.10 -4.12 -5.09
N MET A 221 3.32 -4.54 -4.10
CA MET A 221 3.52 -5.84 -3.44
C MET A 221 3.33 -7.01 -4.40
N GLU A 222 2.33 -6.99 -5.29
CA GLU A 222 2.12 -8.06 -6.26
C GLU A 222 3.31 -8.19 -7.21
N LYS A 223 3.86 -7.06 -7.67
CA LYS A 223 5.07 -7.04 -8.49
C LYS A 223 6.28 -7.61 -7.75
N GLN A 224 6.40 -7.32 -6.47
CA GLN A 224 7.52 -7.76 -5.62
C GLN A 224 7.46 -9.25 -5.27
N PHE A 225 6.33 -9.72 -4.75
CA PHE A 225 6.15 -11.10 -4.29
C PHE A 225 5.80 -12.05 -5.44
N GLY A 226 5.36 -11.51 -6.57
CA GLY A 226 4.76 -12.25 -7.67
C GLY A 226 3.31 -12.62 -7.38
N ARG A 227 2.52 -12.70 -8.46
CA ARG A 227 1.07 -12.93 -8.44
C ARG A 227 0.61 -14.06 -7.52
N ARG A 228 1.29 -15.22 -7.55
CA ARG A 228 0.88 -16.41 -6.78
C ARG A 228 1.00 -16.18 -5.27
N LYS A 229 2.16 -15.71 -4.79
CA LYS A 229 2.39 -15.45 -3.36
C LYS A 229 1.48 -14.33 -2.87
N PHE A 230 1.37 -13.25 -3.65
CA PHE A 230 0.49 -12.13 -3.32
C PHE A 230 -0.99 -12.55 -3.21
N CYS A 231 -1.50 -13.33 -4.15
CA CYS A 231 -2.87 -13.84 -4.10
C CYS A 231 -3.12 -14.66 -2.82
N LEU A 232 -2.18 -15.53 -2.43
CA LEU A 232 -2.26 -16.29 -1.19
C LEU A 232 -2.26 -15.36 0.04
N MET A 233 -1.37 -14.36 0.08
CA MET A 233 -1.30 -13.39 1.18
C MET A 233 -2.62 -12.63 1.34
N TYR A 234 -3.18 -12.13 0.24
CA TYR A 234 -4.42 -11.35 0.22
C TYR A 234 -5.61 -12.19 0.68
N ILE A 235 -5.82 -13.37 0.05
CA ILE A 235 -6.96 -14.25 0.35
C ILE A 235 -6.86 -14.80 1.78
N PHE A 236 -5.67 -15.25 2.19
CA PHE A 236 -5.48 -15.80 3.53
C PHE A 236 -5.71 -14.76 4.62
N ALA A 237 -5.21 -13.53 4.42
CA ALA A 237 -5.42 -12.47 5.39
C ALA A 237 -6.88 -12.05 5.50
N GLY A 238 -7.59 -11.92 4.38
CA GLY A 238 -9.02 -11.65 4.39
C GLY A 238 -9.83 -12.75 5.06
N PHE A 239 -9.56 -14.01 4.73
CA PHE A 239 -10.20 -15.19 5.33
C PHE A 239 -10.03 -15.21 6.85
N LEU A 240 -8.80 -15.11 7.34
CA LEU A 240 -8.52 -15.22 8.78
C LEU A 240 -9.02 -13.98 9.53
N GLY A 241 -8.96 -12.79 8.92
CA GLY A 241 -9.58 -11.58 9.46
C GLY A 241 -11.10 -11.72 9.62
N ASN A 242 -11.79 -12.19 8.58
CA ASN A 242 -13.24 -12.44 8.63
C ASN A 242 -13.59 -13.52 9.67
N LEU A 243 -12.75 -14.55 9.80
CA LEU A 243 -12.94 -15.60 10.78
C LEU A 243 -12.79 -15.06 12.22
N LEU A 244 -11.80 -14.20 12.49
CA LEU A 244 -11.62 -13.56 13.80
C LEU A 244 -12.78 -12.61 14.14
N SER A 245 -13.25 -11.85 13.14
CA SER A 245 -14.42 -11.00 13.26
C SER A 245 -15.65 -11.78 13.71
N VAL A 246 -15.99 -12.87 13.02
CA VAL A 246 -17.15 -13.73 13.33
C VAL A 246 -17.04 -14.37 14.72
N VAL A 247 -15.82 -14.73 15.14
CA VAL A 247 -15.58 -15.28 16.47
C VAL A 247 -15.80 -14.26 17.58
N ALA A 248 -15.55 -12.98 17.31
CA ALA A 248 -15.73 -11.90 18.27
C ALA A 248 -17.17 -11.40 18.31
N ASP A 249 -17.81 -11.22 17.16
CA ASP A 249 -19.18 -10.77 17.03
C ASP A 249 -19.91 -11.55 15.92
N PRO A 250 -20.47 -12.73 16.24
CA PRO A 250 -21.13 -13.57 15.23
C PRO A 250 -22.44 -12.98 14.71
N MET A 251 -22.99 -11.97 15.40
CA MET A 251 -24.26 -11.30 15.06
C MET A 251 -24.06 -9.98 14.31
N LYS A 252 -22.82 -9.69 13.89
CA LYS A 252 -22.50 -8.58 13.01
C LYS A 252 -22.42 -9.03 11.56
N ILE A 253 -23.16 -8.37 10.69
CA ILE A 253 -22.96 -8.51 9.24
C ILE A 253 -21.69 -7.75 8.87
N ALA A 254 -20.70 -8.47 8.35
CA ALA A 254 -19.45 -7.90 7.89
C ALA A 254 -19.27 -8.07 6.38
N VAL A 255 -18.77 -7.01 5.75
CA VAL A 255 -18.41 -6.91 4.33
C VAL A 255 -17.19 -5.99 4.22
N GLY A 256 -16.43 -6.11 3.15
CA GLY A 256 -15.34 -5.21 2.81
C GLY A 256 -14.05 -5.95 2.53
N ALA A 257 -13.28 -5.41 1.59
CA ALA A 257 -11.92 -5.86 1.30
C ALA A 257 -10.91 -5.52 2.42
N SER A 258 -11.34 -4.77 3.43
CA SER A 258 -10.45 -4.14 4.41
C SER A 258 -9.70 -5.16 5.26
N THR A 259 -10.28 -6.32 5.57
CA THR A 259 -9.54 -7.41 6.25
C THR A 259 -8.31 -7.85 5.44
N SER A 260 -8.42 -7.88 4.11
CA SER A 260 -7.29 -8.17 3.21
C SER A 260 -6.34 -6.99 3.11
N GLY A 261 -6.87 -5.76 3.04
CA GLY A 261 -6.08 -4.53 3.04
C GLY A 261 -5.19 -4.39 4.28
N PHE A 262 -5.75 -4.55 5.48
CA PHE A 262 -4.99 -4.61 6.72
C PHE A 262 -4.02 -5.80 6.72
N GLY A 263 -4.38 -6.91 6.10
CA GLY A 263 -3.47 -8.00 5.77
C GLY A 263 -2.22 -7.57 5.01
N LEU A 264 -2.36 -6.71 4.00
CA LEU A 264 -1.22 -6.17 3.27
C LEU A 264 -0.30 -5.33 4.18
N LEU A 265 -0.85 -4.57 5.15
CA LEU A 265 -0.03 -3.90 6.17
C LEU A 265 0.71 -4.91 7.05
N GLY A 266 0.06 -6.01 7.43
CA GLY A 266 0.69 -7.11 8.15
C GLY A 266 1.87 -7.72 7.39
N VAL A 267 1.70 -7.98 6.09
CA VAL A 267 2.77 -8.49 5.22
C VAL A 267 3.90 -7.47 5.10
N TRP A 268 3.58 -6.17 4.98
CA TRP A 268 4.58 -5.11 4.93
C TRP A 268 5.37 -5.04 6.24
N MET A 269 4.71 -5.19 7.40
CA MET A 269 5.39 -5.32 8.68
C MET A 269 6.31 -6.54 8.73
N ALA A 270 5.85 -7.70 8.25
CA ALA A 270 6.68 -8.91 8.18
C ALA A 270 7.96 -8.65 7.39
N GLU A 271 7.84 -7.98 6.24
CA GLU A 271 8.98 -7.61 5.41
C GLU A 271 9.95 -6.69 6.16
N ILE A 272 9.45 -5.59 6.75
CA ILE A 272 10.27 -4.64 7.51
C ILE A 272 11.05 -5.35 8.63
N LEU A 273 10.38 -6.26 9.37
CA LEU A 273 11.01 -7.00 10.45
C LEU A 273 12.10 -7.95 9.95
N LEU A 274 11.83 -8.69 8.88
CA LEU A 274 12.75 -9.69 8.33
C LEU A 274 13.95 -9.05 7.63
N THR A 275 13.77 -7.90 6.99
CA THR A 275 14.82 -7.19 6.26
C THR A 275 15.40 -6.01 7.03
N TRP A 276 15.11 -5.87 8.33
CA TRP A 276 15.44 -4.68 9.12
C TRP A 276 16.91 -4.25 8.96
N GLU A 277 17.84 -5.21 9.03
CA GLU A 277 19.28 -4.98 8.89
C GLU A 277 19.72 -4.63 7.46
N LEU A 278 18.94 -5.00 6.46
CA LEU A 278 19.22 -4.73 5.04
C LEU A 278 18.75 -3.34 4.61
N LEU A 279 17.88 -2.68 5.40
CA LEU A 279 17.28 -1.40 5.02
C LEU A 279 18.25 -0.22 5.09
N GLY A 280 19.35 -0.33 5.83
CA GLY A 280 20.36 0.74 5.98
C GLY A 280 19.73 2.12 6.29
N GLU A 281 20.12 3.13 5.52
CA GLU A 281 19.65 4.51 5.67
C GLU A 281 18.16 4.72 5.36
N SER A 282 17.51 3.80 4.61
CA SER A 282 16.08 3.88 4.30
C SER A 282 15.19 3.49 5.47
N ARG A 283 15.74 2.87 6.51
CA ARG A 283 15.02 2.33 7.68
C ARG A 283 14.12 3.36 8.38
N PRO A 284 14.58 4.56 8.79
CA PRO A 284 13.72 5.52 9.49
C PRO A 284 12.58 6.02 8.61
N ARG A 285 12.85 6.24 7.32
CA ARG A 285 11.86 6.70 6.35
C ARG A 285 10.76 5.64 6.17
N LEU A 286 11.14 4.40 5.91
CA LEU A 286 10.19 3.30 5.73
C LEU A 286 9.35 3.06 6.98
N PHE A 287 9.99 3.04 8.15
CA PHE A 287 9.29 2.89 9.42
C PHE A 287 8.30 4.03 9.68
N LEU A 288 8.69 5.29 9.44
CA LEU A 288 7.80 6.44 9.64
C LEU A 288 6.59 6.39 8.71
N TRP A 289 6.79 6.00 7.44
CA TRP A 289 5.70 5.82 6.48
C TRP A 289 4.75 4.69 6.88
N PHE A 290 5.30 3.55 7.29
CA PHE A 290 4.51 2.45 7.81
C PHE A 290 3.71 2.88 9.05
N ALA A 291 4.36 3.55 10.02
CA ALA A 291 3.72 4.02 11.23
C ALA A 291 2.62 5.04 10.95
N PHE A 292 2.85 5.96 10.02
CA PHE A 292 1.84 6.92 9.56
C PHE A 292 0.63 6.20 8.95
N MET A 293 0.87 5.24 8.04
CA MET A 293 -0.21 4.48 7.41
C MET A 293 -1.00 3.66 8.44
N LEU A 294 -0.30 2.97 9.34
CA LEU A 294 -0.90 2.18 10.41
C LEU A 294 -1.76 3.07 11.33
N LEU A 295 -1.25 4.23 11.74
CA LEU A 295 -1.97 5.17 12.58
C LEU A 295 -3.28 5.63 11.92
N ASN A 296 -3.23 6.04 10.65
CA ASN A 296 -4.43 6.46 9.91
C ASN A 296 -5.44 5.31 9.79
N CYS A 297 -4.96 4.09 9.52
CA CYS A 297 -5.81 2.91 9.41
C CYS A 297 -6.48 2.57 10.76
N VAL A 298 -5.74 2.65 11.87
CA VAL A 298 -6.29 2.43 13.22
C VAL A 298 -7.31 3.52 13.55
N LEU A 299 -7.01 4.79 13.32
CA LEU A 299 -7.94 5.89 13.56
C LEU A 299 -9.25 5.70 12.78
N MET A 300 -9.17 5.43 11.47
CA MET A 300 -10.34 5.15 10.64
C MET A 300 -11.13 3.92 11.13
N SER A 301 -10.46 2.94 11.74
CA SER A 301 -11.10 1.74 12.29
C SER A 301 -11.81 1.98 13.62
N THR A 302 -11.38 2.96 14.40
CA THR A 302 -11.90 3.21 15.74
C THR A 302 -12.91 4.36 15.81
N LEU A 303 -12.91 5.25 14.81
CA LEU A 303 -13.79 6.44 14.81
C LEU A 303 -15.24 6.15 14.44
N SER A 304 -15.55 4.96 13.90
CA SER A 304 -16.92 4.59 13.52
C SER A 304 -17.30 3.23 14.09
N PRO A 305 -18.39 3.13 14.90
CA PRO A 305 -18.86 1.87 15.47
C PRO A 305 -19.24 0.81 14.42
N SER A 306 -19.55 1.25 13.20
CA SER A 306 -19.88 0.36 12.09
C SER A 306 -18.68 -0.40 11.53
N VAL A 307 -17.46 0.06 11.80
CA VAL A 307 -16.22 -0.53 11.29
C VAL A 307 -15.82 -1.74 12.12
N ASP A 308 -15.24 -2.74 11.47
CA ASP A 308 -14.85 -4.00 12.09
C ASP A 308 -13.39 -4.00 12.53
N PHE A 309 -13.15 -3.44 13.73
CA PHE A 309 -11.81 -3.37 14.30
C PHE A 309 -11.18 -4.76 14.51
N VAL A 310 -11.95 -5.76 14.97
CA VAL A 310 -11.42 -7.10 15.22
C VAL A 310 -11.07 -7.80 13.91
N GLY A 311 -11.90 -7.65 12.88
CA GLY A 311 -11.59 -8.13 11.53
C GLY A 311 -10.34 -7.48 10.96
N HIS A 312 -10.16 -6.16 11.14
CA HIS A 312 -8.96 -5.44 10.69
C HIS A 312 -7.70 -5.91 11.42
N PHE A 313 -7.76 -6.03 12.75
CA PHE A 313 -6.65 -6.56 13.55
C PHE A 313 -6.32 -8.00 13.14
N GLY A 314 -7.35 -8.84 12.96
CA GLY A 314 -7.18 -10.22 12.54
C GLY A 314 -6.55 -10.33 11.15
N GLY A 315 -6.96 -9.45 10.22
CA GLY A 315 -6.34 -9.32 8.90
C GLY A 315 -4.85 -8.95 9.00
N ALA A 316 -4.50 -7.91 9.75
CA ALA A 316 -3.11 -7.50 9.95
C ALA A 316 -2.26 -8.60 10.61
N LEU A 317 -2.78 -9.29 11.62
CA LEU A 317 -2.11 -10.42 12.25
C LEU A 317 -1.90 -11.58 11.26
N ALA A 318 -2.93 -11.93 10.49
CA ALA A 318 -2.85 -12.96 9.46
C ALA A 318 -1.82 -12.62 8.38
N GLY A 319 -1.80 -11.36 7.94
CA GLY A 319 -0.82 -10.79 7.02
C GLY A 319 0.61 -10.91 7.51
N LEU A 320 0.86 -10.56 8.79
CA LEU A 320 2.15 -10.70 9.43
C LEU A 320 2.61 -12.17 9.43
N LEU A 321 1.73 -13.08 9.84
CA LEU A 321 2.03 -14.50 9.91
C LEU A 321 2.32 -15.09 8.52
N ILE A 322 1.46 -14.85 7.52
CA ILE A 322 1.64 -15.39 6.17
C ILE A 322 2.82 -14.73 5.44
N GLY A 323 3.10 -13.45 5.72
CA GLY A 323 4.27 -12.75 5.23
C GLY A 323 5.57 -13.42 5.70
N ILE A 324 5.65 -13.77 6.98
CA ILE A 324 6.79 -14.52 7.54
C ILE A 324 6.88 -15.93 6.92
N LEU A 325 5.75 -16.63 6.80
CA LEU A 325 5.72 -18.00 6.27
C LEU A 325 6.17 -18.09 4.80
N LEU A 326 5.70 -17.17 3.97
CA LEU A 326 6.01 -17.11 2.54
C LEU A 326 7.28 -16.32 2.22
N ALA A 327 7.91 -15.70 3.22
CA ALA A 327 9.23 -15.11 3.08
C ALA A 327 10.22 -16.18 2.62
N ASP A 328 11.13 -15.76 1.76
CA ASP A 328 12.04 -16.64 1.03
C ASP A 328 13.41 -15.97 0.91
N MET A 329 14.16 -15.92 1.99
CA MET A 329 15.42 -15.17 2.04
C MET A 329 16.61 -16.08 1.75
N SER A 330 17.61 -15.57 1.04
CA SER A 330 18.88 -16.29 0.85
C SER A 330 19.60 -16.42 2.20
N GLU A 331 20.33 -17.53 2.37
CA GLU A 331 21.10 -17.84 3.58
C GLU A 331 22.03 -16.71 4.07
N GLU A 332 22.59 -15.93 3.14
CA GLU A 332 23.45 -14.78 3.45
C GLU A 332 22.73 -13.62 4.15
N HIS A 333 21.44 -13.45 3.85
CA HIS A 333 20.66 -12.27 4.27
C HIS A 333 19.64 -12.57 5.38
N ARG A 334 19.44 -13.85 5.73
CA ARG A 334 18.43 -14.22 6.72
C ARG A 334 18.92 -13.89 8.14
N PRO A 335 18.09 -13.24 8.99
CA PRO A 335 18.46 -13.00 10.38
C PRO A 335 18.58 -14.32 11.15
N ALA A 336 19.38 -14.35 12.23
CA ALA A 336 19.61 -15.56 13.04
C ALA A 336 18.31 -16.18 13.60
N TRP A 337 17.26 -15.37 13.77
CA TRP A 337 15.95 -15.80 14.29
C TRP A 337 14.96 -16.23 13.19
N TYR A 338 15.35 -16.19 11.91
CA TYR A 338 14.47 -16.43 10.75
C TYR A 338 13.71 -17.76 10.81
N ASP A 339 14.42 -18.87 10.98
CA ASP A 339 13.81 -20.21 11.01
C ASP A 339 12.89 -20.38 12.21
N LYS A 340 13.29 -19.84 13.37
CA LYS A 340 12.44 -19.82 14.58
C LYS A 340 11.17 -18.99 14.36
N ALA A 341 11.26 -17.83 13.72
CA ALA A 341 10.09 -17.02 13.40
C ALA A 341 9.14 -17.73 12.44
N LYS A 342 9.64 -18.44 11.41
CA LYS A 342 8.77 -19.24 10.53
C LYS A 342 8.07 -20.38 11.27
N GLN A 343 8.79 -21.09 12.13
CA GLN A 343 8.22 -22.15 12.97
C GLN A 343 7.13 -21.59 13.91
N THR A 344 7.42 -20.49 14.61
CA THR A 344 6.48 -19.82 15.49
C THR A 344 5.26 -19.31 14.73
N ALA A 345 5.45 -18.66 13.57
CA ALA A 345 4.35 -18.18 12.75
C ALA A 345 3.45 -19.33 12.27
N LYS A 346 4.04 -20.48 11.92
CA LYS A 346 3.31 -21.69 11.57
C LYS A 346 2.46 -22.19 12.74
N GLN A 347 3.05 -22.31 13.93
CA GLN A 347 2.35 -22.76 15.13
C GLN A 347 1.22 -21.80 15.51
N MET A 348 1.49 -20.49 15.55
CA MET A 348 0.48 -19.46 15.83
C MET A 348 -0.66 -19.51 14.83
N THR A 349 -0.35 -19.66 13.53
CA THR A 349 -1.37 -19.79 12.48
C THR A 349 -2.26 -21.01 12.69
N MET A 350 -1.66 -22.18 12.96
CA MET A 350 -2.41 -23.42 13.19
C MET A 350 -3.28 -23.32 14.44
N ILE A 351 -2.77 -22.76 15.53
CA ILE A 351 -3.51 -22.56 16.78
C ILE A 351 -4.69 -21.60 16.54
N LEU A 352 -4.44 -20.46 15.90
CA LEU A 352 -5.45 -19.44 15.64
C LEU A 352 -6.57 -19.98 14.74
N LEU A 353 -6.21 -20.64 13.63
CA LEU A 353 -7.18 -21.27 12.73
C LEU A 353 -8.02 -22.32 13.47
N THR A 354 -7.38 -23.20 14.24
CA THR A 354 -8.07 -24.28 14.95
C THR A 354 -9.01 -23.71 16.01
N ALA A 355 -8.54 -22.77 16.84
CA ALA A 355 -9.35 -22.15 17.88
C ALA A 355 -10.53 -21.37 17.31
N CYS A 356 -10.31 -20.61 16.23
CA CYS A 356 -11.37 -19.83 15.63
C CYS A 356 -12.39 -20.70 14.88
N LEU A 357 -11.97 -21.73 14.14
CA LEU A 357 -12.89 -22.66 13.50
C LEU A 357 -13.70 -23.45 14.54
N LEU A 358 -13.05 -23.91 15.62
CA LEU A 358 -13.74 -24.57 16.72
C LEU A 358 -14.78 -23.64 17.36
N LYS A 359 -14.47 -22.35 17.54
CA LYS A 359 -15.46 -21.42 18.12
C LYS A 359 -16.57 -21.03 17.13
N ALA A 360 -16.24 -20.79 15.87
CA ALA A 360 -17.20 -20.29 14.88
C ALA A 360 -18.20 -21.35 14.39
N VAL A 361 -17.79 -22.62 14.36
CA VAL A 361 -18.59 -23.68 13.72
C VAL A 361 -19.42 -24.47 14.74
N PRO A 362 -18.84 -25.34 15.61
CA PRO A 362 -19.64 -26.11 16.55
C PRO A 362 -20.16 -25.29 17.74
N PHE A 363 -19.50 -24.19 18.11
CA PHE A 363 -19.93 -23.31 19.21
C PHE A 363 -20.50 -21.97 18.74
N GLY A 364 -20.70 -21.81 17.44
CA GLY A 364 -21.33 -20.63 16.87
C GLY A 364 -22.84 -20.62 17.14
N PRO A 365 -23.48 -19.44 17.25
CA PRO A 365 -24.93 -19.38 17.29
C PRO A 365 -25.51 -19.93 15.98
N SER A 366 -26.69 -20.55 16.02
CA SER A 366 -27.39 -21.05 14.82
C SER A 366 -28.50 -20.12 14.33
N GLY A 367 -28.74 -19.00 15.02
CA GLY A 367 -29.71 -17.98 14.60
C GLY A 367 -29.66 -16.72 15.47
N PRO A 368 -30.53 -15.72 15.18
CA PRO A 368 -31.51 -15.70 14.10
C PRO A 368 -30.90 -15.59 12.69
N MET A 369 -31.67 -16.02 11.69
CA MET A 369 -31.35 -15.80 10.27
C MET A 369 -32.09 -14.57 9.74
N PRO A 370 -31.46 -13.69 8.94
CA PRO A 370 -32.14 -12.57 8.30
C PRO A 370 -33.26 -13.06 7.37
N TYR A 371 -34.46 -12.51 7.52
CA TYR A 371 -35.59 -12.81 6.64
C TYR A 371 -35.51 -11.96 5.36
N CYS A 372 -34.84 -12.50 4.33
CA CYS A 372 -34.60 -11.79 3.06
C CYS A 372 -35.42 -12.32 1.88
N GLY A 373 -36.41 -13.19 2.12
CA GLY A 373 -37.20 -13.90 1.09
C GLY A 373 -38.04 -13.01 0.16
N SER A 374 -38.28 -11.74 0.51
CA SER A 374 -39.06 -10.78 -0.28
C SER A 374 -38.26 -10.03 -1.34
N LEU A 375 -36.93 -10.05 -1.32
CA LEU A 375 -36.11 -9.34 -2.32
C LEU A 375 -36.14 -9.98 -3.72
N MET A 376 -36.52 -11.26 -3.84
CA MET A 376 -36.75 -11.92 -5.13
C MET A 376 -38.22 -11.88 -5.59
N HIS A 377 -39.12 -11.28 -4.81
CA HIS A 377 -40.52 -11.05 -5.19
C HIS A 377 -40.78 -9.54 -5.36
N PRO A 378 -40.80 -9.00 -6.59
CA PRO A 378 -41.00 -7.57 -6.84
C PRO A 378 -42.42 -7.04 -6.53
N ARG A 379 -43.24 -7.78 -5.77
CA ARG A 379 -44.62 -7.39 -5.44
C ARG A 379 -44.92 -7.52 -3.94
N GLN A 380 -44.23 -6.79 -3.08
CA GLN A 380 -44.80 -6.40 -1.78
C GLN A 380 -44.32 -4.97 -1.41
N LEU A 381 -45.15 -4.00 -1.74
CA LEU A 381 -45.28 -2.69 -1.10
C LEU A 381 -46.66 -2.66 -0.44
N PRO A 382 -46.92 -1.78 0.54
CA PRO A 382 -46.54 -1.82 1.94
C PRO A 382 -47.79 -2.07 2.84
N PHE A 383 -47.59 -2.27 4.14
CA PHE A 383 -48.55 -1.86 5.18
C PHE A 383 -47.79 -1.25 6.35
#